data_AF-A0A379U2Q3-F1
#
_entry.id   AF-A0A379U2Q3-F1
#
_cell.length_a   1.000
_cell.length_b   1.000
_cell.length_c   1.000
_cell.angle_alpha   90.00
_cell.angle_beta   90.00
_cell.angle_gamma   90.00
#
_symmetry.space_group_name_H-M   'P 1'
#
loop_
_entity.id
_entity.type
_entity.pdbx_description
1 polymer ?
#
loop_
_entity_poly.entity_id
_entity_poly.type
_entity_poly.pdbx_seq_one_letter_code
_entity_poly.pdbx_strand_id
1 'polypeptide(L)'
;MTIDLPVIWFAIIVFATLMYIVMDGFDLGVGILFPFIRDKHDRDVMVNSVAPIWDGNETWLVLGGAGLFGAFPLAYAVIADALTIPLVVMLLGLIFRGVAFEFRFKATESHRAFWDKSFIVGSILATFAQGVVGGRGGERFFRWKGEPLAVRSLTG
;
A
#
# COMPACT_ATOMS: atom_id res chain seq x y z
N MET A 1 -7.61 9.25 34.29
CA MET A 1 -7.90 9.43 32.85
C MET A 1 -8.36 8.09 32.32
N THR A 2 -9.61 7.96 31.92
CA THR A 2 -10.10 6.77 31.21
C THR A 2 -9.54 6.83 29.80
N ILE A 3 -8.80 5.82 29.37
CA ILE A 3 -8.31 5.75 27.99
C ILE A 3 -9.45 5.22 27.13
N ASP A 4 -9.89 6.03 26.18
CA ASP A 4 -10.99 5.66 25.28
C ASP A 4 -10.53 4.66 24.23
N LEU A 5 -11.17 3.48 24.19
CA LEU A 5 -10.87 2.43 23.22
C LEU A 5 -10.87 2.91 21.75
N PRO A 6 -11.81 3.77 21.29
CA PRO A 6 -11.76 4.32 19.95
C PRO A 6 -10.48 5.10 19.66
N VAL A 7 -9.96 5.87 20.63
CA VAL A 7 -8.72 6.64 20.45
C VAL A 7 -7.52 5.72 20.33
N ILE A 8 -7.45 4.66 21.13
CA ILE A 8 -6.40 3.64 21.02
C ILE A 8 -6.41 3.00 19.63
N TRP A 9 -7.58 2.53 19.18
CA TRP A 9 -7.71 1.88 17.87
C TRP A 9 -7.39 2.82 16.73
N PHE A 10 -7.82 4.07 16.81
CA PHE A 10 -7.46 5.10 15.83
C PHE A 10 -5.94 5.28 15.76
N ALA A 11 -5.26 5.38 16.90
CA ALA A 11 -3.80 5.50 16.95
C ALA A 11 -3.09 4.27 16.35
N ILE A 12 -3.57 3.05 16.65
CA ILE A 12 -3.05 1.80 16.08
C ILE A 12 -3.19 1.78 14.56
N ILE A 13 -4.37 2.14 14.02
CA ILE A 13 -4.64 2.13 12.57
C ILE A 13 -3.78 3.18 11.85
N VAL A 14 -3.68 4.39 12.41
CA VAL A 14 -2.81 5.45 11.85
C VAL A 14 -1.36 4.99 11.87
N PHE A 15 -0.89 4.43 12.99
CA PHE A 15 0.47 3.90 13.09
C PHE A 15 0.72 2.78 12.08
N ALA A 16 -0.18 1.81 11.97
CA ALA A 16 -0.06 0.71 11.01
C ALA A 16 0.00 1.22 9.56
N THR A 17 -0.84 2.19 9.23
CA THR A 17 -0.86 2.82 7.89
C THR A 17 0.44 3.57 7.60
N LEU A 18 0.97 4.31 8.59
CA LEU A 18 2.25 5.01 8.44
C LEU A 18 3.42 4.04 8.31
N MET A 19 3.43 2.96 9.10
CA MET A 19 4.43 1.91 9.00
C MET A 19 4.42 1.26 7.62
N TYR A 20 3.24 0.95 7.07
CA TYR A 20 3.10 0.48 5.70
C TYR A 20 3.72 1.47 4.70
N ILE A 21 3.32 2.74 4.73
CA ILE A 21 3.82 3.75 3.79
C ILE A 21 5.35 3.88 3.84
N VAL A 22 5.94 3.86 5.05
CA VAL A 22 7.38 4.01 5.23
C VAL A 22 8.14 2.76 4.79
N MET A 23 7.73 1.59 5.29
CA MET A 23 8.44 0.33 5.04
C MET A 23 8.25 -0.13 3.61
N ASP A 24 7.01 -0.14 3.12
CA ASP A 24 6.74 -0.50 1.73
C ASP A 24 7.26 0.55 0.75
N GLY A 25 7.31 1.82 1.17
CA GLY A 25 7.93 2.90 0.39
C GLY A 25 9.40 2.64 0.04
N PHE A 26 10.16 1.99 0.93
CA PHE A 26 11.52 1.55 0.64
C PHE A 26 11.53 0.48 -0.47
N ASP A 27 10.70 -0.55 -0.34
CA ASP A 27 10.59 -1.65 -1.31
C ASP A 27 10.20 -1.15 -2.71
N LEU A 28 9.21 -0.26 -2.76
CA LEU A 28 8.75 0.40 -3.97
C LEU A 28 9.86 1.26 -4.60
N GLY A 29 10.62 1.99 -3.78
CA GLY A 29 11.78 2.76 -4.20
C GLY A 29 12.86 1.88 -4.84
N VAL A 30 13.17 0.73 -4.24
CA VAL A 30 14.10 -0.26 -4.81
C VAL A 30 13.61 -0.72 -6.19
N GLY A 31 12.31 -1.00 -6.35
CA GLY A 31 11.74 -1.38 -7.63
C GLY A 31 11.78 -0.30 -8.71
N ILE A 32 11.60 0.96 -8.32
CA ILE A 32 11.71 2.11 -9.25
C ILE A 32 13.17 2.34 -9.66
N LEU A 33 14.14 2.13 -8.75
CA LEU A 33 15.56 2.30 -9.03
C LEU A 33 16.17 1.11 -9.81
N PHE A 34 15.52 -0.05 -9.76
CA PHE A 34 15.95 -1.29 -10.37
C PHE A 34 16.39 -1.21 -11.85
N PRO A 35 15.70 -0.51 -12.78
CA PRO A 35 16.10 -0.45 -14.19
C PRO A 35 17.37 0.40 -14.42
N PHE A 36 17.71 1.29 -13.49
CA PHE A 36 18.86 2.20 -13.62
C PHE A 36 20.19 1.52 -13.24
N ILE A 37 20.13 0.42 -12.49
CA ILE A 37 21.30 -0.37 -12.13
C ILE A 37 21.65 -1.30 -13.29
N ARG A 38 22.89 -1.25 -13.78
CA ARG A 38 23.34 -2.05 -14.94
C ARG A 38 23.93 -3.39 -14.54
N ASP A 39 24.57 -3.45 -13.38
CA ASP A 39 25.23 -4.66 -12.91
C ASP A 39 24.22 -5.69 -12.40
N LYS A 40 24.36 -6.95 -12.83
CA LYS A 40 23.45 -8.04 -12.44
C LYS A 40 23.61 -8.41 -10.97
N HIS A 41 24.83 -8.36 -10.44
CA HIS A 41 25.10 -8.65 -9.05
C HIS A 41 24.44 -7.61 -8.14
N ASP A 42 24.56 -6.33 -8.48
CA ASP A 42 23.92 -5.25 -7.71
C ASP A 42 22.39 -5.37 -7.73
N ARG A 43 21.79 -5.75 -8.87
CA ARG A 43 20.35 -6.07 -8.96
C ARG A 43 19.95 -7.25 -8.08
N ASP A 44 20.77 -8.29 -8.04
CA ASP A 44 20.52 -9.45 -7.18
C ASP A 44 20.60 -9.03 -5.70
N VAL A 45 21.58 -8.21 -5.30
CA VAL A 45 21.67 -7.64 -3.95
C VAL A 45 20.46 -6.79 -3.61
N MET A 46 20.00 -5.93 -4.51
CA MET A 46 18.78 -5.13 -4.33
C MET A 46 17.58 -6.02 -4.02
N VAL A 47 17.28 -7.02 -4.85
CA VAL A 47 16.14 -7.94 -4.63
C VAL A 47 16.29 -8.71 -3.32
N ASN A 48 17.49 -9.20 -3.01
CA ASN A 48 17.77 -9.96 -1.79
C ASN A 48 17.63 -9.11 -0.51
N SER A 49 17.77 -7.78 -0.60
CA SER A 49 17.55 -6.90 0.54
C SER A 49 16.07 -6.74 0.90
N VAL A 50 15.17 -6.91 -0.07
CA VAL A 50 13.72 -6.65 0.08
C VAL A 50 12.92 -7.93 0.31
N ALA A 51 13.26 -9.00 -0.43
CA ALA A 51 12.48 -10.23 -0.46
C ALA A 51 12.20 -10.84 0.94
N PRO A 52 13.12 -10.82 1.92
CA PRO A 52 12.86 -11.40 3.25
C PRO A 52 11.90 -10.57 4.12
N ILE A 53 11.78 -9.27 3.87
CA ILE A 53 11.03 -8.34 4.72
C ILE A 53 9.70 -7.90 4.10
N TRP A 54 9.55 -8.03 2.78
CA TRP A 54 8.39 -7.58 2.02
C TRP A 54 7.06 -8.13 2.56
N ASP A 55 6.98 -9.43 2.86
CA ASP A 55 5.74 -10.04 3.37
C ASP A 55 5.32 -9.40 4.70
N GLY A 56 6.30 -9.07 5.56
CA GLY A 56 6.08 -8.31 6.78
C GLY A 56 5.57 -6.89 6.51
N ASN A 57 6.05 -6.23 5.46
CA ASN A 57 5.60 -4.89 5.10
C ASN A 57 4.11 -4.89 4.71
N GLU A 58 3.67 -5.88 3.94
CA GLU A 58 2.26 -6.02 3.56
C GLU A 58 1.33 -6.28 4.75
N THR A 59 1.81 -6.91 5.83
CA THR A 59 0.99 -7.13 7.02
C THR A 59 0.53 -5.83 7.68
N TRP A 60 1.29 -4.73 7.55
CA TRP A 60 0.89 -3.43 8.07
C TRP A 60 -0.33 -2.86 7.34
N LEU A 61 -0.40 -3.04 6.02
CA LEU A 61 -1.57 -2.66 5.23
C LEU A 61 -2.79 -3.46 5.66
N VAL A 62 -2.64 -4.78 5.84
CA VAL A 62 -3.72 -5.67 6.30
C VAL A 62 -4.19 -5.27 7.69
N LEU A 63 -3.28 -4.97 8.62
CA LEU A 63 -3.63 -4.50 9.96
C LEU A 63 -4.38 -3.17 9.92
N GLY A 64 -3.95 -2.22 9.08
CA GLY A 64 -4.64 -0.96 8.87
C GLY A 64 -6.06 -1.16 8.35
N GLY A 65 -6.24 -1.96 7.30
CA GLY A 65 -7.54 -2.26 6.69
C GLY A 65 -8.48 -3.05 7.61
N ALA A 66 -8.00 -4.15 8.18
CA ALA A 66 -8.78 -4.99 9.09
C ALA A 66 -9.11 -4.27 10.41
N GLY A 67 -8.16 -3.49 10.94
CA GLY A 67 -8.36 -2.64 12.11
C GLY A 67 -9.43 -1.58 11.85
N LEU A 68 -9.39 -0.92 10.69
CA LEU A 68 -10.41 0.04 10.28
C LEU A 68 -11.78 -0.61 10.13
N PHE A 69 -11.86 -1.80 9.52
CA PHE A 69 -13.10 -2.57 9.41
C PHE A 69 -13.68 -2.94 10.77
N GLY A 70 -12.86 -3.43 11.70
CA GLY A 70 -13.29 -3.87 13.02
C GLY A 70 -13.65 -2.73 13.97
N ALA A 71 -12.81 -1.70 14.05
CA ALA A 71 -12.99 -0.59 14.99
C ALA A 71 -13.91 0.53 14.46
N PHE A 72 -13.94 0.75 13.14
CA PHE A 72 -14.67 1.84 12.50
C PHE A 72 -15.34 1.40 11.18
N PRO A 73 -16.32 0.48 11.22
CA PRO A 73 -16.90 -0.14 10.02
C PRO A 73 -17.51 0.87 9.03
N LEU A 74 -18.11 1.96 9.52
CA LEU A 74 -18.64 3.03 8.66
C LEU A 74 -17.53 3.78 7.93
N ALA A 75 -16.41 4.07 8.61
CA ALA A 75 -15.26 4.72 7.97
C ALA A 75 -14.64 3.79 6.93
N TYR A 76 -14.52 2.50 7.24
CA TYR A 76 -14.06 1.49 6.28
C TYR A 76 -14.94 1.48 5.01
N ALA A 77 -16.27 1.38 5.16
CA ALA A 77 -17.18 1.32 4.02
C ALA A 77 -17.06 2.54 3.09
N VAL A 78 -16.99 3.74 3.68
CA VAL A 78 -16.87 4.99 2.91
C VAL A 78 -15.50 5.09 2.22
N ILE A 79 -14.42 4.72 2.90
CA ILE A 79 -13.06 4.76 2.34
C ILE A 79 -12.90 3.71 1.24
N ALA A 80 -13.33 2.47 1.49
CA ALA A 80 -13.24 1.38 0.54
C ALA A 80 -14.02 1.69 -0.74
N ASP A 81 -15.25 2.19 -0.64
CA ASP A 81 -16.04 2.62 -1.81
C ASP A 81 -15.35 3.75 -2.57
N ALA A 82 -14.92 4.80 -1.86
CA ALA A 82 -14.26 5.96 -2.45
C ALA A 82 -12.94 5.62 -3.17
N LEU A 83 -12.22 4.62 -2.67
CA LEU A 83 -10.87 4.27 -3.11
C LEU A 83 -10.80 2.88 -3.75
N THR A 84 -11.93 2.29 -4.15
CA THR A 84 -11.97 0.94 -4.73
C THR A 84 -10.99 0.79 -5.89
N ILE A 85 -11.08 1.68 -6.89
CA ILE A 85 -10.21 1.62 -8.07
C ILE A 85 -8.73 1.72 -7.69
N PRO A 86 -8.25 2.77 -6.99
CA PRO A 86 -6.83 2.86 -6.67
C PRO A 86 -6.36 1.74 -5.74
N LEU A 87 -7.16 1.29 -4.76
CA LEU A 87 -6.78 0.17 -3.90
C LEU A 87 -6.65 -1.14 -4.68
N VAL A 88 -7.55 -1.43 -5.63
CA VAL A 88 -7.45 -2.61 -6.49
C VAL A 88 -6.20 -2.55 -7.37
N VAL A 89 -5.90 -1.39 -7.97
CA VAL A 89 -4.69 -1.21 -8.78
C VAL A 89 -3.44 -1.40 -7.93
N MET A 90 -3.44 -0.88 -6.70
CA MET A 90 -2.36 -1.08 -5.74
C MET A 90 -2.16 -2.57 -5.47
N LEU A 91 -3.21 -3.29 -5.05
CA LEU A 91 -3.16 -4.73 -4.76
C LEU A 91 -2.64 -5.55 -5.94
N LEU A 92 -3.06 -5.24 -7.17
CA LEU A 92 -2.53 -5.90 -8.36
C LEU A 92 -1.03 -5.67 -8.52
N GLY A 93 -0.55 -4.44 -8.30
CA GLY A 93 0.88 -4.11 -8.30
C GLY A 93 1.67 -4.90 -7.25
N LEU A 94 1.14 -5.00 -6.02
CA LEU A 94 1.75 -5.76 -4.92
C LEU A 94 1.80 -7.26 -5.24
N ILE A 95 0.75 -7.83 -5.84
CA ILE A 95 0.74 -9.23 -6.31
C ILE A 95 1.82 -9.47 -7.35
N PHE A 96 1.91 -8.62 -8.39
CA PHE A 96 2.95 -8.76 -9.41
C PHE A 96 4.35 -8.70 -8.81
N ARG A 97 4.55 -7.87 -7.78
CA ARG A 97 5.82 -7.77 -7.05
C ARG A 97 6.15 -9.04 -6.27
N GLY A 98 5.20 -9.55 -5.46
CA GLY A 98 5.38 -10.78 -4.70
C GLY A 98 5.69 -11.99 -5.59
N VAL A 99 4.93 -12.13 -6.69
CA VAL A 99 5.16 -13.16 -7.70
C VAL A 99 6.53 -12.97 -8.38
N ALA A 100 6.91 -11.73 -8.71
CA ALA A 100 8.22 -11.48 -9.31
C ALA A 100 9.37 -11.93 -8.40
N PHE A 101 9.29 -11.69 -7.09
CA PHE A 101 10.31 -12.15 -6.15
C PHE A 101 10.42 -13.68 -6.13
N GLU A 102 9.32 -14.39 -5.89
CA GLU A 102 9.36 -15.84 -5.72
C GLU A 102 9.79 -16.56 -7.01
N PHE A 103 9.29 -16.12 -8.17
CA PHE A 103 9.59 -16.74 -9.45
C PHE A 103 10.96 -16.34 -10.01
N ARG A 104 11.51 -15.17 -9.66
CA ARG A 104 12.86 -14.77 -10.08
C ARG A 104 13.95 -15.68 -9.52
N PHE A 105 13.78 -16.20 -8.30
CA PHE A 105 14.71 -17.18 -7.72
C PHE A 105 14.65 -18.55 -8.40
N LYS A 106 13.48 -18.92 -8.94
CA LYS A 106 13.23 -20.22 -9.59
C LYS A 106 13.39 -20.17 -11.12
N ALA A 107 13.48 -18.98 -11.71
CA ALA A 107 13.48 -18.78 -13.16
C ALA A 107 14.85 -19.06 -13.81
N THR A 108 14.81 -19.68 -14.98
CA THR A 108 15.93 -19.74 -15.93
C THR A 108 16.32 -18.33 -16.41
N GLU A 109 17.57 -18.14 -16.85
CA GLU A 109 18.09 -16.82 -17.26
C GLU A 109 17.22 -16.12 -18.32
N SER A 110 16.52 -16.88 -19.17
CA SER A 110 15.62 -16.34 -20.19
C SER A 110 14.37 -15.65 -19.65
N HIS A 111 13.88 -16.06 -18.47
CA HIS A 111 12.67 -15.50 -17.86
C HIS A 111 12.97 -14.44 -16.79
N ARG A 112 14.22 -14.29 -16.34
CA ARG A 112 14.61 -13.24 -15.37
C ARG A 112 14.24 -11.84 -15.86
N ALA A 113 14.44 -11.54 -17.14
CA ALA A 113 14.10 -10.23 -17.71
C ALA A 113 12.60 -9.92 -17.72
N PHE A 114 11.74 -10.94 -17.73
CA PHE A 114 10.29 -10.78 -17.60
C PHE A 114 9.93 -10.42 -16.16
N TRP A 115 10.46 -11.18 -15.19
CA TRP A 115 10.21 -10.93 -13.76
C TRP A 115 10.78 -9.59 -13.28
N ASP A 116 11.95 -9.20 -13.79
CA ASP A 116 12.53 -7.87 -13.57
C ASP A 116 11.58 -6.76 -14.05
N LYS A 117 10.93 -6.91 -15.21
CA LYS A 117 9.94 -5.95 -15.71
C LYS A 117 8.67 -5.95 -14.86
N SER A 118 8.17 -7.13 -14.47
CA SER A 118 7.01 -7.25 -13.58
C SER A 118 7.24 -6.57 -12.24
N PHE A 119 8.46 -6.70 -11.69
CA PHE A 119 8.88 -6.01 -10.47
C PHE A 119 8.82 -4.49 -10.63
N ILE A 120 9.41 -3.95 -11.70
CA ILE A 120 9.42 -2.50 -11.97
C ILE A 120 8.00 -1.96 -12.16
N VAL A 121 7.20 -2.61 -13.01
CA VAL A 121 5.83 -2.16 -13.32
C VAL A 121 4.94 -2.26 -12.08
N GLY A 122 5.04 -3.35 -11.32
CA GLY A 122 4.32 -3.53 -10.06
C GLY A 122 4.62 -2.40 -9.07
N SER A 123 5.91 -2.07 -8.89
CA SER A 123 6.33 -1.00 -7.98
C SER A 123 5.87 0.39 -8.43
N ILE A 124 5.91 0.69 -9.74
CA ILE A 124 5.41 1.96 -10.27
C ILE A 124 3.89 2.08 -10.06
N LEU A 125 3.13 1.03 -10.38
CA LEU A 125 1.67 1.03 -10.23
C LEU A 125 1.25 1.18 -8.77
N ALA A 126 1.89 0.44 -7.86
CA ALA A 126 1.61 0.54 -6.43
C ALA A 126 1.97 1.92 -5.88
N THR A 127 3.12 2.49 -6.25
CA THR A 127 3.53 3.84 -5.83
C THR A 127 2.54 4.90 -6.31
N PHE A 128 2.14 4.84 -7.58
CA PHE A 128 1.17 5.78 -8.14
C PHE A 128 -0.19 5.66 -7.45
N ALA A 129 -0.68 4.43 -7.28
CA ALA A 129 -1.94 4.18 -6.59
C ALA A 129 -1.92 4.67 -5.14
N GLN A 130 -0.81 4.46 -4.42
CA GLN A 130 -0.61 4.97 -3.06
C GLN A 130 -0.66 6.51 -3.02
N GLY A 131 -0.04 7.18 -4.00
CA GLY A 131 -0.14 8.64 -4.15
C GLY A 131 -1.58 9.11 -4.39
N VAL A 132 -2.35 8.41 -5.23
CA VAL A 132 -3.77 8.70 -5.48
C VAL A 132 -4.62 8.49 -4.23
N VAL A 133 -4.38 7.41 -3.48
CA VAL A 133 -5.06 7.11 -2.20
C VAL A 133 -4.81 8.24 -1.20
N GLY A 134 -3.55 8.65 -1.01
CA GLY A 134 -3.20 9.76 -0.12
C GLY A 134 -3.84 11.08 -0.53
N GLY A 135 -3.77 11.42 -1.82
CA GLY A 135 -4.34 12.66 -2.36
C GLY A 135 -5.86 12.72 -2.25
N ARG A 136 -6.58 11.71 -2.75
CA ARG A 136 -8.05 11.65 -2.68
C ARG A 136 -8.57 11.49 -1.25
N GLY A 137 -7.85 10.73 -0.43
CA GLY A 137 -8.17 10.57 1.00
C GLY A 137 -8.11 11.90 1.74
N GLY A 138 -7.04 12.67 1.52
CA GLY A 138 -6.88 14.01 2.06
C GLY A 138 -8.01 14.95 1.61
N GLU A 139 -8.26 15.04 0.31
CA GLU A 139 -9.32 15.91 -0.24
C GLU A 139 -10.70 15.62 0.37
N ARG A 140 -11.11 14.35 0.44
CA ARG A 140 -12.40 13.96 1.03
C ARG A 140 -12.45 14.20 2.53
N PHE A 141 -11.36 14.00 3.25
CA PHE A 141 -11.30 14.28 4.69
C PHE A 141 -11.51 15.78 4.97
N PHE A 142 -10.87 16.65 4.20
CA PHE A 142 -11.08 18.09 4.31
C PHE A 142 -12.50 18.50 3.91
N ARG A 143 -13.08 17.88 2.86
CA ARG A 143 -14.48 18.12 2.48
C ARG A 143 -15.45 17.71 3.58
N TRP A 144 -15.21 16.59 4.25
CA TRP A 144 -16.01 16.13 5.39
C TRP A 144 -15.98 17.11 6.58
N LYS A 145 -14.83 17.74 6.84
CA LYS A 145 -14.72 18.81 7.86
C LYS A 145 -15.42 20.12 7.46
N GLY A 146 -15.61 20.37 6.17
CA GLY A 146 -16.20 21.60 5.63
C GLY A 146 -17.72 21.57 5.43
N GLU A 147 -18.36 20.38 5.49
CA GLU A 147 -19.81 20.23 5.33
C GLU A 147 -20.52 20.41 6.69
N PRO A 148 -21.41 21.40 6.87
CA PRO A 148 -22.20 21.51 8.08
C PRO A 148 -23.12 20.29 8.21
N LEU A 149 -23.17 19.71 9.42
CA LEU A 149 -23.91 18.48 9.78
C LEU A 149 -25.40 18.47 9.37
N ALA A 150 -25.98 19.62 9.04
CA ALA A 150 -27.38 19.79 8.66
C ALA A 150 -27.75 19.24 7.27
N VAL A 151 -26.80 19.05 6.36
CA VAL A 151 -27.12 18.56 4.98
C VAL A 151 -27.29 17.04 4.93
N ARG A 152 -26.70 16.30 5.88
CA ARG A 152 -26.75 14.83 5.91
C ARG A 152 -28.12 14.22 6.26
N SER A 153 -29.05 14.98 6.84
CA SER A 153 -30.40 14.47 7.18
C SER A 153 -31.46 14.69 6.10
N LEU A 154 -31.14 15.41 5.01
CA LEU A 154 -32.11 15.76 3.97
C LEU A 154 -31.94 14.96 2.67
N THR A 155 -30.89 14.15 2.58
CA THR A 155 -30.65 13.23 1.45
C THR A 155 -30.39 11.83 2.00
N GLY A 156 -31.45 11.23 2.56
CA GLY A 156 -31.55 9.80 2.82
C GLY A 156 -32.10 9.08 1.59
#